data_AF-A0A1I8AF23-F1
#
_entry.id   AF-A0A1I8AF23-F1
#
_cell.length_a   1.000
_cell.length_b   1.000
_cell.length_c   1.000
_cell.angle_alpha   90.00
_cell.angle_beta   90.00
_cell.angle_gamma   90.00
#
_symmetry.space_group_name_H-M   'P 1'
#
loop_
_entity.id
_entity.type
_entity.pdbx_description
1 polymer ?
#
loop_
_entity_poly.entity_id
_entity_poly.type
_entity_poly.pdbx_seq_one_letter_code
_entity_poly.pdbx_strand_id
1 'polypeptide(L)'
;MPPPTKRKLAARANAQKAVAAKAAKREQSAVDAKKEQEEARKALADENRQLRERLEEQKKVEKQLRSSLKAAEKRVEKMTTIPELPSLGSGQTLCGKSKALVCHVHQFAKEHHGPDAVKWTSAMTGIGGNTLRGYVKKVETPVAGKEVFKLPPCSSAPKKSSR
;
A
#
# COMPACT_ATOMS: atom_id res chain seq x y z
N MET A 1 -34.54 -16.56 -90.45
CA MET A 1 -34.73 -17.05 -89.07
C MET A 1 -36.11 -16.63 -88.56
N PRO A 2 -36.90 -17.51 -87.93
CA PRO A 2 -38.21 -17.15 -87.38
C PRO A 2 -38.09 -16.28 -86.11
N PRO A 3 -39.01 -15.32 -85.90
CA PRO A 3 -39.00 -14.44 -84.73
C PRO A 3 -39.29 -15.23 -83.44
N PRO A 4 -38.66 -14.85 -82.31
CA PRO A 4 -38.85 -15.54 -81.05
C PRO A 4 -40.29 -15.39 -80.54
N THR A 5 -40.88 -16.51 -80.13
CA THR A 5 -42.23 -16.55 -79.53
C THR A 5 -42.30 -15.69 -78.26
N LYS A 6 -43.46 -15.06 -77.99
CA LYS A 6 -43.73 -14.24 -76.78
C LYS A 6 -43.28 -14.93 -75.47
N ARG A 7 -43.49 -16.24 -75.35
CA ARG A 7 -43.11 -17.05 -74.19
C ARG A 7 -41.59 -17.10 -73.96
N LYS A 8 -40.78 -17.17 -75.03
CA LYS A 8 -39.32 -17.14 -74.94
C LYS A 8 -38.79 -15.76 -74.51
N LEU A 9 -39.44 -14.68 -74.93
CA LEU A 9 -39.08 -13.31 -74.52
C LEU A 9 -39.37 -13.08 -73.03
N ALA A 10 -40.54 -13.52 -72.55
CA ALA A 10 -40.90 -13.43 -71.13
C ALA A 10 -39.94 -14.24 -70.24
N ALA A 11 -39.57 -15.45 -70.65
CA ALA A 11 -38.60 -16.28 -69.92
C ALA A 11 -37.23 -15.61 -69.81
N ARG A 12 -36.74 -14.97 -70.88
CA ARG A 12 -35.48 -14.21 -70.86
C ARG A 12 -35.55 -12.99 -69.95
N ALA A 13 -36.65 -12.23 -70.00
CA ALA A 13 -36.85 -11.07 -69.12
C ALA A 13 -36.89 -11.50 -67.64
N ASN A 14 -37.57 -12.60 -67.32
CA ASN A 14 -37.62 -13.13 -65.96
C ASN A 14 -36.26 -13.65 -65.48
N ALA A 15 -35.50 -14.31 -66.34
CA ALA A 15 -34.13 -14.73 -66.03
C ALA A 15 -33.21 -13.53 -65.75
N GLN A 16 -33.30 -12.47 -66.57
CA GLN A 16 -32.54 -11.24 -66.35
C GLN A 16 -32.92 -10.55 -65.04
N LYS A 17 -34.22 -10.47 -64.72
CA LYS A 17 -34.69 -9.95 -63.42
C LYS A 17 -34.18 -10.77 -62.23
N ALA A 18 -34.16 -12.10 -62.34
CA ALA A 18 -33.64 -12.96 -61.29
C ALA A 18 -32.13 -12.79 -61.08
N VAL A 19 -31.36 -12.58 -62.16
CA VAL A 19 -29.93 -12.27 -62.08
C VAL A 19 -29.70 -10.91 -61.42
N ALA A 20 -30.45 -9.88 -61.84
CA ALA A 20 -30.37 -8.54 -61.24
C ALA A 20 -30.73 -8.55 -59.74
N ALA A 21 -31.78 -9.27 -59.35
CA ALA A 21 -32.18 -9.39 -57.94
C ALA A 21 -31.11 -10.10 -57.10
N LYS A 22 -30.45 -11.13 -57.65
CA LYS A 22 -29.33 -11.81 -56.97
C LYS A 22 -28.11 -10.91 -56.84
N ALA A 23 -27.80 -10.10 -57.85
CA ALA A 23 -26.70 -9.13 -57.80
C ALA A 23 -26.96 -8.06 -56.73
N ALA A 24 -28.16 -7.45 -56.73
CA ALA A 24 -28.54 -6.45 -55.72
C ALA A 24 -28.49 -7.01 -54.29
N LYS A 25 -28.95 -8.25 -54.07
CA LYS A 25 -28.87 -8.89 -52.75
C LYS A 25 -27.42 -9.11 -52.29
N ARG A 26 -26.52 -9.48 -53.21
CA ARG A 26 -25.09 -9.65 -52.90
C ARG A 26 -24.42 -8.32 -52.59
N GLU A 27 -24.71 -7.28 -53.36
CA GLU A 27 -24.20 -5.93 -53.09
C GLU A 27 -24.66 -5.42 -51.73
N GLN A 28 -25.94 -5.56 -51.40
CA GLN A 28 -26.47 -5.17 -50.09
C GLN A 28 -25.76 -5.92 -48.95
N SER A 29 -25.61 -7.24 -49.05
CA SER A 29 -24.90 -8.03 -48.03
C SER A 29 -23.43 -7.63 -47.87
N ALA A 30 -22.77 -7.21 -48.95
CA ALA A 30 -21.39 -6.75 -48.90
C ALA A 30 -21.26 -5.36 -48.25
N VAL A 31 -22.24 -4.48 -48.44
CA VAL A 31 -22.32 -3.18 -47.77
C VAL A 31 -22.58 -3.36 -46.28
N ASP A 32 -23.54 -4.21 -45.91
CA ASP A 32 -23.87 -4.48 -44.51
C ASP A 32 -22.68 -5.08 -43.76
N ALA A 33 -21.99 -6.07 -44.36
CA ALA A 33 -20.78 -6.66 -43.78
C ALA A 33 -19.63 -5.65 -43.61
N LYS A 34 -19.45 -4.72 -44.57
CA LYS A 34 -18.46 -3.66 -44.45
C LYS A 34 -18.80 -2.68 -43.32
N LYS A 35 -20.07 -2.33 -43.17
CA LYS A 35 -20.54 -1.44 -42.12
C LYS A 35 -20.31 -2.06 -40.74
N GLU A 36 -20.68 -3.33 -40.57
CA GLU A 36 -20.44 -4.07 -39.32
C GLU A 36 -18.94 -4.15 -38.99
N GLN A 37 -18.09 -4.41 -40.00
CA GLN A 37 -16.64 -4.42 -39.81
C GLN A 37 -16.10 -3.04 -39.40
N GLU A 38 -16.63 -1.96 -39.96
CA GLU A 38 -16.22 -0.59 -39.60
C GLU A 38 -16.64 -0.23 -38.16
N GLU A 39 -17.86 -0.60 -37.77
CA GLU A 39 -18.35 -0.41 -36.40
C GLU A 39 -17.51 -1.18 -35.38
N ALA A 40 -17.17 -2.45 -35.69
CA ALA A 40 -16.28 -3.25 -34.84
C ALA A 40 -14.88 -2.64 -34.72
N ARG A 41 -14.32 -2.10 -35.82
CA ARG A 41 -13.01 -1.41 -35.79
C ARG A 41 -13.04 -0.14 -34.96
N LYS A 42 -14.12 0.64 -35.03
CA LYS A 42 -14.31 1.84 -34.22
C LYS A 42 -14.39 1.49 -32.73
N ALA A 43 -15.20 0.49 -32.36
CA ALA A 43 -15.29 0.02 -30.98
C ALA A 43 -13.93 -0.42 -30.43
N LEU A 44 -13.16 -1.20 -31.21
CA LEU A 44 -11.81 -1.63 -30.82
C LEU A 44 -10.81 -0.46 -30.68
N ALA A 45 -10.94 0.57 -31.50
CA ALA A 45 -10.10 1.77 -31.41
C ALA A 45 -10.41 2.57 -30.14
N ASP A 46 -11.69 2.71 -29.80
CA ASP A 46 -12.14 3.41 -28.60
C ASP A 46 -11.71 2.66 -27.32
N GLU A 47 -11.84 1.34 -27.29
CA GLU A 47 -11.34 0.52 -26.18
C GLU A 47 -9.82 0.65 -26.02
N ASN A 48 -9.07 0.58 -27.12
CA ASN A 48 -7.62 0.78 -27.08
C ASN A 48 -7.24 2.16 -26.54
N ARG A 49 -8.00 3.21 -26.89
CA ARG A 49 -7.79 4.55 -26.36
C ARG A 49 -8.02 4.57 -24.85
N GLN A 50 -9.13 4.03 -24.37
CA GLN A 50 -9.44 3.98 -22.94
C GLN A 50 -8.39 3.17 -22.16
N LEU A 51 -7.92 2.05 -22.70
CA LEU A 51 -6.88 1.24 -22.08
C LEU A 51 -5.56 2.00 -21.96
N ARG A 52 -5.18 2.79 -22.97
CA ARG A 52 -3.98 3.64 -22.91
C ARG A 52 -4.11 4.72 -21.85
N GLU A 53 -5.27 5.36 -21.75
CA GLU A 53 -5.52 6.38 -20.72
C GLU A 53 -5.41 5.77 -19.31
N ARG A 54 -6.05 4.61 -19.06
CA ARG A 54 -5.94 3.87 -17.79
C ARG A 54 -4.51 3.45 -17.47
N LEU A 55 -3.75 3.01 -18.48
CA LEU A 55 -2.35 2.61 -18.30
C LEU A 55 -1.49 3.79 -17.84
N GLU A 56 -1.69 4.97 -18.42
CA GLU A 56 -0.95 6.18 -18.03
C GLU A 56 -1.33 6.65 -16.61
N GLU A 57 -2.60 6.55 -16.23
CA GLU A 57 -3.03 6.80 -14.85
C GLU A 57 -2.37 5.83 -13.85
N GLN A 58 -2.37 4.53 -14.16
CA GLN A 58 -1.72 3.52 -13.32
C GLN A 58 -0.22 3.79 -13.16
N LYS A 59 0.49 4.16 -14.24
CA LYS A 59 1.92 4.53 -14.16
C LYS A 59 2.16 5.73 -13.24
N LYS A 60 1.28 6.74 -13.28
CA LYS A 60 1.38 7.91 -12.38
C LYS A 60 1.21 7.49 -10.91
N VAL A 61 0.22 6.66 -10.62
CA VAL A 61 -0.02 6.14 -9.27
C VAL A 61 1.16 5.29 -8.80
N GLU A 62 1.68 4.40 -9.65
CA GLU A 62 2.84 3.57 -9.31
C GLU A 62 4.07 4.42 -8.98
N LYS A 63 4.34 5.46 -9.78
CA LYS A 63 5.44 6.39 -9.53
C LYS A 63 5.28 7.11 -8.19
N GLN A 64 4.07 7.57 -7.87
CA GLN A 64 3.77 8.21 -6.58
C GLN A 64 3.99 7.23 -5.43
N LEU A 65 3.46 6.00 -5.52
CA LEU A 65 3.62 4.97 -4.50
C LEU A 65 5.10 4.63 -4.27
N ARG A 66 5.89 4.42 -5.33
CA ARG A 66 7.34 4.19 -5.23
C ARG A 66 8.05 5.34 -4.51
N SER A 67 7.67 6.59 -4.81
CA SER A 67 8.27 7.76 -4.14
C SER A 67 7.91 7.82 -2.65
N SER A 68 6.65 7.53 -2.30
CA SER A 68 6.18 7.48 -0.91
C SER A 68 6.83 6.35 -0.12
N LEU A 69 7.01 5.19 -0.74
CA LEU A 69 7.65 4.03 -0.14
C LEU A 69 9.12 4.33 0.16
N LYS A 70 9.86 4.90 -0.79
CA LYS A 70 11.25 5.35 -0.58
C LYS A 70 11.37 6.40 0.54
N ALA A 71 10.40 7.32 0.64
CA ALA A 71 10.35 8.29 1.72
C ALA A 71 10.02 7.65 3.08
N ALA A 72 9.21 6.60 3.12
CA ALA A 72 8.95 5.81 4.32
C ALA A 72 10.19 5.01 4.75
N GLU A 73 10.87 4.33 3.81
CA GLU A 73 12.12 3.60 4.06
C GLU A 73 13.18 4.52 4.66
N LYS A 74 13.40 5.71 4.08
CA LYS A 74 14.36 6.68 4.63
C LYS A 74 13.99 7.16 6.04
N ARG A 75 12.70 7.24 6.37
CA ARG A 75 12.25 7.57 7.73
C ARG A 75 12.54 6.43 8.70
N VAL A 76 12.31 5.18 8.28
CA VAL A 76 12.64 3.99 9.07
C VAL A 76 14.15 3.88 9.29
N GLU A 77 14.96 4.06 8.25
CA GLU A 77 16.42 4.00 8.33
C GLU A 77 16.98 4.99 9.37
N LYS A 78 16.51 6.24 9.34
CA LYS A 78 16.86 7.27 10.34
C LYS A 78 16.43 6.91 11.75
N MET A 79 15.35 6.15 11.90
CA MET A 79 14.84 5.71 13.20
C MET A 79 15.57 4.48 13.72
N THR A 80 16.15 3.66 12.83
CA THR A 80 16.96 2.48 13.21
C THR A 80 18.38 2.83 13.65
N THR A 81 18.89 4.01 13.29
CA THR A 81 20.13 4.54 13.84
C THR A 81 19.86 5.12 15.22
N ILE A 82 19.82 4.25 16.24
CA ILE A 82 19.62 4.68 17.62
C ILE A 82 20.91 5.39 18.07
N PRO A 83 20.86 6.68 18.46
CA PRO A 83 22.03 7.37 18.98
C PRO A 83 22.55 6.65 20.21
N GLU A 84 23.86 6.39 20.30
CA GLU A 84 24.45 5.89 21.53
C GLU A 84 24.33 6.97 22.60
N LEU A 85 23.37 6.79 23.50
CA LEU A 85 23.22 7.64 24.66
C LEU A 85 24.30 7.31 25.69
N PRO A 86 24.87 8.33 26.37
CA PRO A 86 25.86 8.11 27.41
C PRO A 86 25.29 7.21 28.50
N SER A 87 26.01 6.13 28.79
CA SER A 87 25.61 5.17 29.82
C SER A 87 25.91 5.68 31.21
N LEU A 88 25.07 5.29 32.18
CA LEU A 88 25.34 5.52 33.60
C LEU A 88 26.72 4.95 33.96
N GLY A 89 27.56 5.76 34.59
CA GLY A 89 28.86 5.33 35.09
C GLY A 89 28.73 4.29 36.20
N SER A 90 29.80 3.54 36.47
CA SER A 90 29.86 2.57 37.56
C SER A 90 29.48 3.22 38.90
N GLY A 91 28.50 2.66 39.61
CA GLY A 91 28.04 3.15 40.91
C GLY A 91 26.89 4.18 40.85
N GLN A 92 26.52 4.67 39.66
CA GLN A 92 25.34 5.53 39.51
C GLN A 92 24.06 4.69 39.45
N THR A 93 23.04 5.12 40.20
CA THR A 93 21.72 4.48 40.16
C THR A 93 20.65 5.50 39.81
N LEU A 94 19.65 5.05 39.05
CA LEU A 94 18.51 5.89 38.73
C LEU A 94 17.63 6.13 39.96
N CYS A 95 17.09 7.34 40.07
CA CYS A 95 16.02 7.62 41.02
C CYS A 95 14.77 6.81 40.67
N GLY A 96 13.86 6.61 41.64
CA GLY A 96 12.66 5.78 41.44
C GLY A 96 11.80 6.21 40.25
N LYS A 97 11.72 7.53 39.98
CA LYS A 97 10.95 8.08 38.85
C LYS A 97 11.56 7.72 37.50
N SER A 98 12.88 7.84 37.38
CA SER A 98 13.60 7.45 36.16
C SER A 98 13.50 5.95 35.92
N LYS A 99 13.51 5.11 36.98
CA LYS A 99 13.27 3.66 36.85
C LYS A 99 11.88 3.35 36.29
N ALA A 100 10.84 4.07 36.74
CA ALA A 100 9.47 3.88 36.26
C ALA A 100 9.31 4.24 34.77
N LEU A 101 9.91 5.35 34.33
CA LEU A 101 9.94 5.74 32.92
C LEU A 101 10.64 4.68 32.06
N VAL A 102 11.77 4.17 32.51
CA VAL A 102 12.53 3.13 31.81
C VAL A 102 11.74 1.83 31.70
N CYS A 103 10.98 1.46 32.73
CA CYS A 103 10.10 0.29 32.68
C CYS A 103 8.94 0.50 31.68
N HIS A 104 8.37 1.70 31.59
CA HIS A 104 7.36 2.03 30.57
C HIS A 104 7.94 1.93 29.15
N VAL A 105 9.11 2.53 28.92
CA VAL A 105 9.82 2.42 27.63
C VAL A 105 10.13 0.96 27.30
N HIS A 106 10.43 0.13 28.30
CA HIS A 106 10.65 -1.30 28.11
C HIS A 106 9.37 -2.08 27.78
N GLN A 107 8.24 -1.77 28.41
CA GLN A 107 6.95 -2.37 28.08
C GLN A 107 6.54 -2.02 26.64
N PHE A 108 6.65 -0.75 26.26
CA PHE A 108 6.45 -0.30 24.88
C PHE A 108 7.36 -1.08 23.90
N ALA A 109 8.63 -1.27 24.27
CA ALA A 109 9.56 -2.01 23.43
C ALA A 109 9.21 -3.50 23.31
N LYS A 110 8.65 -4.13 24.35
CA LYS A 110 8.15 -5.51 24.28
C LYS A 110 6.98 -5.64 23.30
N GLU A 111 6.07 -4.67 23.30
CA GLU A 111 4.89 -4.67 22.40
C GLU A 111 5.27 -4.47 20.93
N HIS A 112 6.25 -3.61 20.65
CA HIS A 112 6.59 -3.21 19.27
C HIS A 112 7.85 -3.87 18.68
N HIS A 113 8.79 -4.31 19.52
CA HIS A 113 10.09 -4.86 19.10
C HIS A 113 10.33 -6.28 19.61
N GLY A 114 9.42 -6.85 20.41
CA GLY A 114 9.43 -8.26 20.81
C GLY A 114 10.78 -8.73 21.38
N PRO A 115 11.49 -9.67 20.73
CA PRO A 115 12.78 -10.19 21.20
C PRO A 115 13.86 -9.10 21.37
N ASP A 116 13.82 -8.04 20.56
CA ASP A 116 14.81 -6.95 20.57
C ASP A 116 14.49 -5.85 21.59
N ALA A 117 13.44 -6.00 22.39
CA ALA A 117 12.98 -4.99 23.33
C ALA A 117 14.08 -4.49 24.27
N VAL A 118 14.91 -5.39 24.80
CA VAL A 118 16.02 -5.02 25.71
C VAL A 118 17.06 -4.16 24.99
N LYS A 119 17.41 -4.53 23.75
CA LYS A 119 18.41 -3.81 22.95
C LYS A 119 17.87 -2.42 22.59
N TRP A 120 16.61 -2.35 22.18
CA TRP A 120 15.94 -1.10 21.85
C TRP A 120 15.82 -0.16 23.05
N THR A 121 15.34 -0.66 24.21
CA THR A 121 15.25 0.14 25.44
C THR A 121 16.63 0.60 25.91
N SER A 122 17.65 -0.26 25.83
CA SER A 122 19.02 0.07 26.22
C SER A 122 19.53 1.25 25.40
N ALA A 123 19.31 1.22 24.09
CA ALA A 123 19.77 2.26 23.20
C ALA A 123 18.97 3.56 23.37
N MET A 124 17.66 3.49 23.64
CA MET A 124 16.80 4.68 23.86
C MET A 124 16.95 5.33 25.24
N THR A 125 17.48 4.62 26.23
CA THR A 125 17.60 5.13 27.61
C THR A 125 19.05 5.29 28.09
N GLY A 126 20.03 4.78 27.33
CA GLY A 126 21.43 4.72 27.75
C GLY A 126 21.69 3.71 28.88
N ILE A 127 20.70 2.89 29.26
CA ILE A 127 20.84 1.97 30.40
C ILE A 127 21.26 0.60 29.89
N GLY A 128 22.40 0.11 30.39
CA GLY A 128 22.90 -1.21 30.02
C GLY A 128 21.86 -2.33 30.21
N GLY A 129 21.81 -3.26 29.26
CA GLY A 129 20.81 -4.34 29.23
C GLY A 129 20.75 -5.21 30.50
N ASN A 130 21.87 -5.38 31.22
CA ASN A 130 21.89 -6.10 32.50
C ASN A 130 21.09 -5.37 33.58
N THR A 131 21.21 -4.05 33.64
CA THR A 131 20.48 -3.20 34.59
C THR A 131 18.98 -3.18 34.26
N LEU A 132 18.62 -3.14 32.97
CA LEU A 132 17.23 -3.25 32.52
C LEU A 132 16.59 -4.57 32.97
N ARG A 133 17.27 -5.70 32.76
CA ARG A 133 16.81 -7.02 33.25
C ARG A 133 16.64 -7.04 34.76
N GLY A 134 17.50 -6.33 35.50
CA GLY A 134 17.38 -6.17 36.95
C GLY A 134 16.17 -5.34 37.39
N TYR A 135 15.76 -4.33 36.62
CA TYR A 135 14.56 -3.53 36.90
C TYR A 135 13.29 -4.31 36.62
N VAL A 136 13.23 -5.08 35.53
CA VAL A 136 12.07 -5.93 35.21
C VAL A 136 11.78 -6.93 36.33
N LYS A 137 12.82 -7.61 36.84
CA LYS A 137 12.68 -8.57 37.96
C LYS A 137 12.17 -7.93 39.27
N LYS A 138 12.34 -6.61 39.46
CA LYS A 138 11.86 -5.88 40.65
C LYS A 138 10.43 -5.36 40.51
N VAL A 139 9.87 -5.35 39.30
CA VAL A 139 8.54 -4.83 39.00
C VAL A 139 7.53 -5.97 38.75
N GLU A 140 7.99 -7.20 38.56
CA GLU A 140 7.16 -8.42 38.43
C GLU A 140 6.56 -8.93 39.77
N THR A 141 6.63 -8.15 40.86
CA THR A 141 5.68 -8.32 41.97
C THR A 141 4.30 -7.83 41.52
N PRO A 142 3.27 -8.68 41.50
CA PRO A 142 2.01 -8.37 40.83
C PRO A 142 1.27 -7.27 41.60
N VAL A 143 1.25 -6.06 41.07
CA VAL A 143 0.19 -5.10 41.40
C VAL A 143 -0.81 -5.19 40.26
N ALA A 144 -1.89 -5.91 40.54
CA ALA A 144 -3.05 -5.99 39.69
C ALA A 144 -3.62 -4.59 39.45
N GLY A 145 -4.01 -4.31 38.20
CA GLY A 145 -4.88 -3.19 37.86
C GLY A 145 -4.19 -2.08 37.08
N LYS A 146 -4.92 -1.57 36.08
CA LYS A 146 -4.64 -0.33 35.36
C LYS A 146 -4.56 0.83 36.36
N GLU A 147 -3.40 1.07 36.95
CA GLU A 147 -3.15 2.33 37.66
C GLU A 147 -2.42 3.30 36.73
N VAL A 148 -3.13 4.37 36.40
CA VAL A 148 -2.54 5.61 35.89
C VAL A 148 -1.66 6.15 37.02
N PHE A 149 -0.37 5.83 37.00
CA PHE A 149 0.59 6.33 37.98
C PHE A 149 0.73 7.85 37.85
N LYS A 150 0.04 8.61 38.72
CA LYS A 150 0.28 10.05 38.88
C LYS A 150 1.70 10.24 39.44
N LEU A 151 2.52 10.97 38.67
CA LEU A 151 3.89 11.32 39.05
C LEU A 151 3.89 12.15 40.34
N PRO A 152 4.59 11.74 41.42
CA PRO A 152 4.73 12.59 42.59
C PRO A 152 5.70 13.76 42.28
N PRO A 153 5.57 14.93 42.91
CA PRO A 153 6.44 16.08 42.68
C PRO A 153 7.88 15.80 43.14
N CYS A 154 8.85 16.39 42.44
CA CYS A 154 10.28 16.22 42.70
C CYS A 154 10.76 17.22 43.77
N SER A 155 10.72 16.84 45.04
CA SER A 155 11.59 17.49 46.03
C SER A 155 11.78 16.60 47.26
N SER A 156 12.95 15.98 47.37
CA SER A 156 13.47 15.46 48.63
C SER A 156 14.97 15.21 48.49
N ALA A 157 15.75 16.28 48.40
CA ALA A 157 17.14 16.22 48.82
C ALA A 157 17.16 16.11 50.36
N PRO A 158 17.84 15.13 50.97
CA PRO A 158 17.98 15.10 52.42
C PRO A 158 18.84 16.30 52.85
N LYS A 159 18.25 17.23 53.61
CA LYS A 159 19.00 18.28 54.31
C LYS A 159 19.89 17.59 55.35
N LYS A 160 21.22 17.61 55.12
CA LYS A 160 22.19 17.27 56.17
C LYS A 160 21.95 18.22 57.35
N SER A 161 21.63 17.69 58.52
CA SER A 161 21.70 18.48 59.75
C SER A 161 23.17 18.62 60.13
N SER A 162 23.71 19.81 59.95
CA SER A 162 24.95 20.22 60.59
C SER A 162 24.66 20.46 62.08
N ARG A 163 25.31 19.68 62.94
CA ARG A 163 25.45 19.95 64.36
C ARG A 163 26.89 20.39 64.61
#